data_AF-A0AAV9A958-F1
#
_entry.id   AF-A0AAV9A958-F1
#
_cell.length_a   1.000
_cell.length_b   1.000
_cell.length_c   1.000
_cell.angle_alpha   90.00
_cell.angle_beta   90.00
_cell.angle_gamma   90.00
#
_symmetry.space_group_name_H-M   'P 1'
#
loop_
_entity.id
_entity.type
_entity.pdbx_description
1 polymer ?
#
loop_
_entity_poly.entity_id
_entity_poly.type
_entity_poly.pdbx_seq_one_letter_code
_entity_poly.pdbx_strand_id
1 'polypeptide(L)'
;MSSWRCEGCTFLNPPPKNPNTINRCELCLLPSSSSSSSTTTASSYAMLGRWSCKACTFSNAFHSPSCEICATPSSSLRRFGPAPDDVIDIADDLDDPSIGSVFLPLRRCRIDKRAASGDGRSAAEESAAKKLKVEALPGNVDMNSGQSILKVLSYNVWFREDLEMHNRMRALGDLIQQHSPDIICFQEVTSNIFQIFRKSNWWKEYHCSVSDEMATQRPYFCMQLSKLPVKAFHCQPFINSIMGRELCTTNIVIGTNKKLVVATTHLESPCPAPPKWDQMYSTERVAQAKESLRLLNNFPNAIFGGDLNWDDKLDGPFPLLEGWVDAWTKLRPQENGWTYDTKANKMLSANRALQKRLDRFVCHLEDFKILDIHMIGLEAIPNVSYYKDKKGRNGVQKLELPVLPSDHFGLLLTIRSL
;
A
#
# COMPACT_ATOMS: atom_id res chain seq x y z
N MET A 1 -5.28 -4.57 46.71
CA MET A 1 -5.62 -5.74 45.87
C MET A 1 -4.82 -5.65 44.59
N SER A 2 -4.07 -6.69 44.23
CA SER A 2 -3.16 -6.70 43.09
C SER A 2 -3.90 -6.97 41.77
N SER A 3 -3.37 -6.42 40.68
CA SER A 3 -3.75 -6.78 39.32
C SER A 3 -3.57 -8.29 39.09
N TRP A 4 -4.42 -8.91 38.28
CA TRP A 4 -4.39 -10.34 38.03
C TRP A 4 -4.22 -10.64 36.54
N ARG A 5 -3.48 -11.71 36.23
CA ARG A 5 -3.14 -12.10 34.86
C ARG A 5 -4.17 -13.10 34.34
N CYS A 6 -4.78 -12.83 33.18
CA CYS A 6 -5.72 -13.76 32.56
C CYS A 6 -5.01 -15.03 32.06
N GLU A 7 -5.48 -16.22 32.41
CA GLU A 7 -4.82 -17.46 31.97
C GLU A 7 -5.01 -17.75 30.47
N GLY A 8 -6.10 -17.26 29.86
CA GLY A 8 -6.38 -17.48 28.44
C GLY A 8 -5.66 -16.54 27.47
N CYS A 9 -5.41 -15.27 27.86
CA CYS A 9 -4.77 -14.28 26.98
C CYS A 9 -3.60 -13.53 27.61
N THR A 10 -3.29 -13.80 28.88
CA THR A 10 -2.18 -13.22 29.65
C THR A 10 -2.25 -11.71 29.91
N PHE A 11 -3.36 -11.05 29.53
CA PHE A 11 -3.63 -9.64 29.82
C PHE A 11 -3.67 -9.39 31.34
N LEU A 12 -3.04 -8.30 31.76
CA LEU A 12 -2.98 -7.88 33.16
C LEU A 12 -4.20 -7.02 33.47
N ASN A 13 -5.21 -7.62 34.09
CA ASN A 13 -6.45 -6.95 34.45
C ASN A 13 -6.26 -6.09 35.71
N PRO A 14 -6.95 -4.94 35.80
CA PRO A 14 -6.93 -4.12 37.00
C PRO A 14 -7.52 -4.88 38.22
N PRO A 15 -7.29 -4.38 39.44
CA PRO A 15 -7.79 -5.02 40.66
C PRO A 15 -9.32 -5.20 40.62
N PRO A 16 -9.85 -6.34 41.09
CA PRO A 16 -11.29 -6.56 41.25
C PRO A 16 -11.99 -5.40 41.97
N LYS A 17 -13.10 -4.91 41.41
CA LYS A 17 -13.95 -3.88 42.07
C LYS A 17 -14.72 -4.45 43.26
N ASN A 18 -15.03 -5.76 43.24
CA ASN A 18 -15.63 -6.49 44.35
C ASN A 18 -15.05 -7.92 44.41
N PRO A 19 -14.49 -8.36 45.55
CA PRO A 19 -13.84 -9.66 45.69
C PRO A 19 -14.80 -10.87 45.60
N ASN A 20 -16.12 -10.66 45.77
CA ASN A 20 -17.11 -11.75 45.73
C ASN A 20 -17.79 -11.92 44.36
N THR A 21 -17.35 -11.20 43.34
CA THR A 21 -17.86 -11.31 41.96
C THR A 21 -16.80 -11.88 41.03
N ILE A 22 -17.19 -12.83 40.17
CA ILE A 22 -16.32 -13.38 39.12
C ILE A 22 -15.95 -12.25 38.15
N ASN A 23 -14.69 -11.84 38.16
CA ASN A 23 -14.19 -10.81 37.26
C ASN A 23 -13.84 -11.44 35.92
N ARG A 24 -14.20 -10.78 34.82
CA ARG A 24 -13.87 -11.22 33.46
C ARG A 24 -12.73 -10.39 32.91
N CYS A 25 -11.90 -11.01 32.07
CA CYS A 25 -10.80 -10.32 31.43
C CYS A 25 -11.33 -9.22 30.49
N GLU A 26 -10.80 -8.01 30.59
CA GLU A 26 -11.25 -6.88 29.76
C GLU A 26 -10.93 -7.06 28.27
N LEU A 27 -9.96 -7.91 27.94
CA LEU A 27 -9.52 -8.14 26.56
C LEU A 27 -10.28 -9.29 25.89
N CYS A 28 -10.47 -10.42 26.58
CA CYS A 28 -11.03 -11.65 25.99
C CYS A 28 -12.30 -12.17 26.69
N LEU A 29 -12.78 -11.47 27.72
CA LEU A 29 -14.01 -11.79 28.48
C LEU A 29 -14.00 -13.14 29.23
N LEU A 30 -12.85 -13.82 29.30
CA LEU A 30 -12.67 -15.05 30.08
C LEU A 30 -12.75 -14.76 31.59
N PRO A 31 -13.49 -15.57 32.37
CA PRO A 31 -13.59 -15.42 33.83
C PRO A 31 -12.27 -15.73 34.53
N SER A 32 -11.97 -15.03 35.62
CA SER A 32 -10.87 -15.36 36.53
C SER A 32 -11.11 -16.73 37.16
N SER A 33 -10.18 -17.67 36.97
CA SER A 33 -10.28 -19.04 37.49
C SER A 33 -10.30 -19.05 39.02
N SER A 34 -11.34 -19.65 39.61
CA SER A 34 -11.37 -20.01 41.03
C SER A 34 -10.60 -21.33 41.22
N SER A 35 -9.63 -21.33 42.11
CA SER A 35 -8.77 -22.46 42.43
C SER A 35 -9.54 -23.74 42.80
N SER A 36 -9.35 -24.81 42.03
CA SER A 36 -9.39 -26.19 42.53
C SER A 36 -8.52 -27.11 41.66
N SER A 37 -7.50 -27.65 42.31
CA SER A 37 -6.51 -28.68 41.95
C SER A 37 -6.97 -29.81 41.02
N SER A 38 -6.12 -30.21 40.05
CA SER A 38 -5.40 -31.51 40.06
C SER A 38 -4.52 -31.79 38.81
N THR A 39 -3.27 -32.13 39.13
CA THR A 39 -2.20 -32.89 38.45
C THR A 39 -2.45 -33.67 37.14
N THR A 40 -1.52 -33.58 36.16
CA THR A 40 -0.45 -34.60 35.91
C THR A 40 0.47 -34.29 34.71
N THR A 41 1.79 -34.39 34.98
CA THR A 41 2.94 -34.81 34.14
C THR A 41 3.16 -34.28 32.71
N ALA A 42 4.25 -33.52 32.50
CA ALA A 42 5.42 -33.95 31.70
C ALA A 42 6.54 -32.89 31.64
N SER A 43 7.77 -33.40 31.81
CA SER A 43 9.06 -32.95 31.26
C SER A 43 9.75 -31.69 31.79
N SER A 44 10.72 -32.00 32.65
CA SER A 44 11.94 -31.27 32.99
C SER A 44 12.70 -30.69 31.78
N TYR A 45 12.46 -29.41 31.46
CA TYR A 45 13.38 -28.53 30.73
C TYR A 45 13.27 -27.05 31.18
N ALA A 46 12.79 -26.81 32.40
CA ALA A 46 12.52 -25.47 32.91
C ALA A 46 13.71 -24.88 33.66
N MET A 47 14.83 -24.60 32.99
CA MET A 47 15.86 -23.66 33.47
C MET A 47 16.64 -23.02 32.28
N LEU A 48 15.94 -22.60 31.23
CA LEU A 48 16.53 -21.85 30.12
C LEU A 48 15.75 -20.55 29.91
N GLY A 49 16.44 -19.42 30.08
CA GLY A 49 15.86 -18.07 30.16
C GLY A 49 15.17 -17.63 28.87
N ARG A 50 14.07 -16.87 28.97
CA ARG A 50 13.35 -16.35 27.79
C ARG A 50 13.97 -15.06 27.27
N TRP A 51 13.83 -14.77 25.97
CA TRP A 51 14.24 -13.48 25.40
C TRP A 51 13.02 -12.70 24.89
N SER A 52 12.98 -11.39 25.16
CA SER A 52 11.90 -10.51 24.71
C SER A 52 12.20 -9.99 23.30
N CYS A 53 11.25 -10.17 22.40
CA CYS A 53 11.34 -9.65 21.04
C CYS A 53 11.44 -8.13 21.02
N LYS A 54 12.45 -7.57 20.34
CA LYS A 54 12.60 -6.11 20.26
C LYS A 54 11.51 -5.43 19.43
N ALA A 55 10.82 -6.14 18.54
CA ALA A 55 9.78 -5.58 17.68
C ALA A 55 8.39 -5.62 18.33
N CYS A 56 8.04 -6.73 19.00
CA CYS A 56 6.69 -6.92 19.55
C CYS A 56 6.63 -7.25 21.04
N THR A 57 7.78 -7.24 21.73
CA THR A 57 7.95 -7.53 23.18
C THR A 57 7.59 -8.96 23.61
N PHE A 58 7.13 -9.80 22.68
CA PHE A 58 6.76 -11.20 22.96
C PHE A 58 7.94 -11.98 23.54
N SER A 59 7.67 -12.79 24.57
CA SER A 59 8.68 -13.53 25.31
C SER A 59 8.87 -14.93 24.71
N ASN A 60 9.89 -15.05 23.86
CA ASN A 60 10.24 -16.27 23.15
C ASN A 60 11.10 -17.20 24.02
N ALA A 61 11.09 -18.49 23.72
CA ALA A 61 12.03 -19.43 24.31
C ALA A 61 13.48 -19.06 23.92
N PHE A 62 14.45 -19.33 24.80
CA PHE A 62 15.87 -18.99 24.60
C PHE A 62 16.41 -19.41 23.22
N HIS A 63 16.03 -20.61 22.79
CA HIS A 63 16.52 -21.27 21.59
C HIS A 63 15.73 -20.96 20.33
N SER A 64 14.63 -20.19 20.42
CA SER A 64 13.88 -19.76 19.24
C SER A 64 14.73 -18.72 18.48
N PRO A 65 15.18 -19.01 17.24
CA PRO A 65 16.09 -18.13 16.48
C PRO A 65 15.38 -16.86 16.00
N SER A 66 14.05 -16.90 15.97
CA SER A 66 13.16 -15.81 15.58
C SER A 66 11.93 -15.77 16.50
N CYS A 67 11.25 -14.63 16.51
CA CYS A 67 10.08 -14.44 17.34
C CYS A 67 8.88 -15.21 16.78
N GLU A 68 8.19 -15.98 17.62
CA GLU A 68 7.05 -16.81 17.19
C GLU A 68 5.85 -15.99 16.69
N ILE A 69 5.74 -14.74 17.11
CA ILE A 69 4.62 -13.86 16.75
C ILE A 69 4.91 -13.01 15.51
N CYS A 70 6.16 -12.59 15.31
CA CYS A 70 6.49 -11.60 14.28
C CYS A 70 7.76 -11.94 13.48
N ALA A 71 8.31 -13.14 13.65
CA ALA A 71 9.52 -13.65 13.01
C ALA A 71 10.80 -12.82 13.19
N THR A 72 10.78 -11.78 14.04
CA THR A 72 11.98 -10.95 14.32
C THR A 72 13.11 -11.79 14.92
N PRO A 73 14.34 -11.75 14.39
CA PRO A 73 15.46 -12.57 14.87
C PRO A 73 15.89 -12.26 16.32
N SER A 74 16.37 -13.28 17.03
CA SER A 74 16.96 -13.11 18.37
C SER A 74 18.30 -12.37 18.31
N SER A 75 18.42 -11.27 19.06
CA SER A 75 19.64 -10.45 19.09
C SER A 75 20.80 -11.09 19.87
N SER A 76 20.61 -12.25 20.48
CA SER A 76 21.57 -12.87 21.41
C SER A 76 22.76 -13.57 20.75
N LEU A 77 22.95 -13.45 19.42
CA LEU A 77 23.96 -14.21 18.67
C LEU A 77 24.98 -13.36 17.88
N ARG A 78 25.13 -12.06 18.17
CA ARG A 78 26.20 -11.23 17.56
C ARG A 78 26.85 -10.27 18.57
N ARG A 79 28.07 -10.61 19.01
CA ARG A 79 29.13 -9.73 19.54
C ARG A 79 30.32 -9.97 18.57
N PHE A 80 31.04 -9.02 17.99
CA PHE A 80 31.73 -7.82 18.51
C PHE A 80 32.08 -6.86 17.33
N GLY A 81 32.27 -5.55 17.60
CA GLY A 81 32.98 -4.62 16.71
C GLY A 81 32.51 -3.14 16.83
N PRO A 82 33.40 -2.15 17.04
CA PRO A 82 33.04 -0.81 17.53
C PRO A 82 32.82 0.26 16.43
N ALA A 83 32.17 1.36 16.83
CA ALA A 83 31.83 2.55 16.03
C ALA A 83 32.96 3.60 16.02
N PRO A 84 32.87 4.58 15.10
CA PRO A 84 33.29 5.95 15.40
C PRO A 84 32.17 6.98 15.21
N ASP A 85 32.28 8.01 16.04
CA ASP A 85 31.49 9.23 16.14
C ASP A 85 31.60 10.14 14.90
N ASP A 86 30.53 10.87 14.61
CA ASP A 86 30.50 12.31 14.35
C ASP A 86 29.11 12.68 13.83
N VAL A 87 28.31 13.41 14.62
CA VAL A 87 27.04 14.01 14.15
C VAL A 87 26.95 15.46 14.60
N ILE A 88 26.83 16.30 13.58
CA ILE A 88 26.62 17.74 13.60
C ILE A 88 25.21 18.05 14.11
N ASP A 89 25.11 19.04 15.00
CA ASP A 89 23.87 19.63 15.49
C ASP A 89 23.00 20.21 14.38
N ILE A 90 21.79 19.70 14.22
CA ILE A 90 20.64 20.46 13.71
C ILE A 90 19.46 20.17 14.65
N ALA A 91 19.26 21.07 15.60
CA ALA A 91 18.09 21.09 16.48
C ALA A 91 16.90 21.78 15.79
N ASP A 92 15.72 21.41 16.30
CA ASP A 92 14.37 21.97 16.09
C ASP A 92 13.61 21.59 14.81
N ASP A 93 12.79 20.53 14.93
CA ASP A 93 11.38 20.47 14.43
C ASP A 93 10.78 19.04 14.51
N LEU A 94 10.79 18.40 15.69
CA LEU A 94 10.22 17.06 15.89
C LEU A 94 9.22 17.01 17.04
N ASP A 95 8.06 17.64 16.89
CA ASP A 95 6.89 17.39 17.74
C ASP A 95 5.56 17.64 16.98
N ASP A 96 5.30 16.88 15.91
CA ASP A 96 3.92 16.73 15.38
C ASP A 96 3.71 15.36 14.70
N PRO A 97 2.78 14.51 15.17
CA PRO A 97 2.54 13.16 14.64
C PRO A 97 1.96 13.07 13.21
N SER A 98 1.84 14.19 12.49
CA SER A 98 1.18 14.22 11.18
C SER A 98 2.00 13.60 10.04
N ILE A 99 3.34 13.57 10.13
CA ILE A 99 4.18 12.87 9.12
C ILE A 99 4.02 11.35 9.24
N GLY A 100 3.83 10.83 10.45
CA GLY A 100 3.56 9.40 10.67
C GLY A 100 2.18 8.97 10.17
N SER A 101 1.18 9.86 10.17
CA SER A 101 -0.21 9.50 9.81
C SER A 101 -0.44 9.11 8.34
N VAL A 102 0.51 9.42 7.45
CA VAL A 102 0.47 9.03 6.03
C VAL A 102 0.91 7.58 5.82
N PHE A 103 1.76 7.06 6.72
CA PHE A 103 2.46 5.78 6.53
C PHE A 103 2.21 4.76 7.67
N LEU A 104 1.27 5.04 8.58
CA LEU A 104 0.91 4.13 9.67
C LEU A 104 -0.02 3.01 9.15
N PRO A 105 0.35 1.73 9.28
CA PRO A 105 -0.60 0.65 9.06
C PRO A 105 -1.72 0.73 10.10
N LEU A 106 -2.97 0.92 9.66
CA LEU A 106 -4.12 1.00 10.56
C LEU A 106 -4.39 -0.34 11.25
N ARG A 107 -4.68 -0.26 12.55
CA ARG A 107 -5.14 -1.38 13.38
C ARG A 107 -6.56 -1.80 12.95
N ARG A 108 -6.83 -3.11 12.92
CA ARG A 108 -8.15 -3.71 12.64
C ARG A 108 -9.29 -3.00 13.39
N CYS A 109 -10.24 -2.45 12.64
CA CYS A 109 -11.53 -2.02 13.19
C CYS A 109 -12.30 -3.24 13.73
N ARG A 110 -12.76 -3.16 14.98
CA ARG A 110 -13.76 -4.09 15.53
C ARG A 110 -15.10 -3.76 14.89
N ILE A 111 -15.69 -4.73 14.19
CA ILE A 111 -17.07 -4.65 13.71
C ILE A 111 -17.98 -4.87 14.92
N ASP A 112 -18.59 -3.80 15.41
CA ASP A 112 -19.70 -3.90 16.36
C ASP A 112 -20.95 -4.40 15.63
N LYS A 113 -21.27 -5.68 15.82
CA LYS A 113 -22.55 -6.26 15.41
C LYS A 113 -23.64 -5.83 16.39
N ARG A 114 -24.26 -4.66 16.20
CA ARG A 114 -25.59 -4.35 16.74
C ARG A 114 -26.36 -3.38 15.85
N ALA A 115 -27.23 -3.92 15.00
CA ALA A 115 -28.61 -3.47 14.77
C ALA A 115 -29.12 -4.11 13.46
N ALA A 116 -29.91 -5.17 13.58
CA ALA A 116 -30.74 -5.69 12.49
C ALA A 116 -32.13 -6.00 13.06
N SER A 117 -33.08 -5.14 12.72
CA SER A 117 -34.55 -5.29 12.69
C SER A 117 -35.13 -3.87 12.67
N GLY A 118 -36.05 -3.46 11.80
CA GLY A 118 -36.69 -4.07 10.66
C GLY A 118 -37.65 -3.04 10.05
N ASP A 119 -37.97 -3.27 8.78
CA ASP A 119 -39.16 -2.85 8.02
C ASP A 119 -39.44 -1.37 7.66
N GLY A 120 -39.79 -1.15 6.39
CA GLY A 120 -40.29 0.12 5.87
C GLY A 120 -40.19 0.27 4.35
N ARG A 121 -41.34 0.16 3.66
CA ARG A 121 -41.54 0.15 2.19
C ARG A 121 -41.49 1.54 1.53
N SER A 122 -41.26 1.50 0.20
CA SER A 122 -41.61 2.48 -0.86
C SER A 122 -40.78 3.78 -0.89
N ALA A 123 -40.54 4.48 -2.02
CA ALA A 123 -41.12 4.45 -3.36
C ALA A 123 -40.05 4.89 -4.38
N ALA A 124 -40.29 4.55 -5.65
CA ALA A 124 -39.53 5.02 -6.80
C ALA A 124 -39.74 6.52 -7.02
N GLU A 125 -38.67 7.22 -7.39
CA GLU A 125 -38.79 8.46 -8.17
C GLU A 125 -37.62 8.59 -9.14
N GLU A 126 -38.01 8.70 -10.39
CA GLU A 126 -37.23 8.78 -11.62
C GLU A 126 -36.91 10.25 -11.86
N SER A 127 -35.63 10.60 -12.07
CA SER A 127 -35.30 11.93 -12.60
C SER A 127 -34.19 11.82 -13.64
N ALA A 128 -34.58 12.20 -14.84
CA ALA A 128 -33.81 12.18 -16.06
C ALA A 128 -32.70 13.24 -16.05
N ALA A 129 -31.46 12.82 -16.29
CA ALA A 129 -30.36 13.72 -16.63
C ALA A 129 -29.90 13.46 -18.07
N LYS A 130 -29.96 14.52 -18.87
CA LYS A 130 -29.63 14.62 -20.30
C LYS A 130 -28.23 14.06 -20.62
N LYS A 131 -28.19 13.10 -21.53
CA LYS A 131 -26.98 12.58 -22.19
C LYS A 131 -26.39 13.66 -23.10
N LEU A 132 -25.26 14.23 -22.72
CA LEU A 132 -24.35 14.90 -23.66
C LEU A 132 -23.61 13.82 -24.44
N LYS A 133 -23.85 13.78 -25.75
CA LYS A 133 -23.26 12.86 -26.71
C LYS A 133 -21.84 13.33 -27.00
N VAL A 134 -20.85 12.73 -26.35
CA VAL A 134 -19.45 12.81 -26.77
C VAL A 134 -19.17 11.54 -27.56
N GLU A 135 -18.79 11.71 -28.83
CA GLU A 135 -18.49 10.61 -29.75
C GLU A 135 -17.26 9.84 -29.24
N ALA A 136 -17.51 8.65 -28.70
CA ALA A 136 -16.47 7.66 -28.47
C ALA A 136 -16.00 7.14 -29.84
N LEU A 137 -14.76 7.45 -30.20
CA LEU A 137 -14.08 6.76 -31.29
C LEU A 137 -14.01 5.27 -30.93
N PRO A 138 -14.52 4.36 -31.78
CA PRO A 138 -14.43 2.94 -31.50
C PRO A 138 -12.96 2.53 -31.47
N GLY A 139 -12.61 1.70 -30.48
CA GLY A 139 -11.32 1.03 -30.42
C GLY A 139 -11.14 0.17 -31.65
N ASN A 140 -10.55 0.76 -32.69
CA ASN A 140 -10.12 0.07 -33.88
C ASN A 140 -8.77 -0.54 -33.56
N VAL A 141 -8.76 -1.84 -33.25
CA VAL A 141 -7.54 -2.62 -33.47
C VAL A 141 -7.42 -2.75 -34.99
N ASP A 142 -6.87 -1.72 -35.62
CA ASP A 142 -6.50 -1.74 -37.03
C ASP A 142 -5.39 -2.79 -37.17
N MET A 143 -5.79 -4.00 -37.53
CA MET A 143 -4.91 -5.12 -37.92
C MET A 143 -4.18 -4.85 -39.24
N ASN A 144 -4.07 -3.59 -39.68
CA ASN A 144 -3.50 -3.20 -40.97
C ASN A 144 -2.39 -2.15 -40.90
N SER A 145 -1.92 -1.79 -39.70
CA SER A 145 -0.56 -1.26 -39.52
C SER A 145 0.09 -2.08 -38.43
N GLY A 146 1.20 -2.79 -38.69
CA GLY A 146 1.83 -3.73 -37.74
C GLY A 146 2.35 -3.15 -36.41
N GLN A 147 1.91 -1.93 -36.04
CA GLN A 147 2.24 -1.22 -34.82
C GLN A 147 1.02 -1.17 -33.90
N SER A 148 1.19 -1.65 -32.67
CA SER A 148 0.16 -1.66 -31.63
C SER A 148 0.48 -0.59 -30.59
N ILE A 149 -0.51 0.25 -30.26
CA ILE A 149 -0.42 1.20 -29.15
C ILE A 149 -0.88 0.50 -27.88
N LEU A 150 -0.14 0.72 -26.79
CA LEU A 150 -0.42 0.14 -25.48
C LEU A 150 -0.39 1.20 -24.40
N LYS A 151 -1.35 1.11 -23.49
CA LYS A 151 -1.48 1.97 -22.32
C LYS A 151 -1.24 1.18 -21.03
N VAL A 152 -0.30 1.65 -20.22
CA VAL A 152 0.01 1.07 -18.91
C VAL A 152 -0.31 2.10 -17.83
N LEU A 153 -1.23 1.77 -16.94
CA LEU A 153 -1.61 2.60 -15.80
C LEU A 153 -0.89 2.12 -14.54
N SER A 154 -0.29 3.04 -13.78
CA SER A 154 0.11 2.80 -12.38
C SER A 154 -0.71 3.69 -11.45
N TYR A 155 -1.20 3.13 -10.34
CA TYR A 155 -1.99 3.89 -9.37
C TYR A 155 -1.91 3.29 -7.95
N ASN A 156 -1.34 4.03 -6.99
CA ASN A 156 -1.54 3.74 -5.56
C ASN A 156 -2.98 4.12 -5.17
N VAL A 157 -3.80 3.14 -4.79
CA VAL A 157 -5.25 3.35 -4.55
C VAL A 157 -5.57 3.89 -3.16
N TRP A 158 -4.56 4.05 -2.32
CA TRP A 158 -4.64 4.45 -0.93
C TRP A 158 -5.51 3.53 -0.07
N PHE A 159 -4.86 2.71 0.77
CA PHE A 159 -5.52 1.72 1.63
C PHE A 159 -6.39 2.31 2.75
N ARG A 160 -6.61 3.64 2.77
CA ARG A 160 -7.34 4.33 3.82
C ARG A 160 -8.85 4.10 3.67
N GLU A 161 -9.32 2.97 4.18
CA GLU A 161 -10.70 2.48 3.99
C GLU A 161 -11.75 3.29 4.74
N ASP A 162 -11.37 4.02 5.80
CA ASP A 162 -12.29 4.86 6.60
C ASP A 162 -12.73 6.14 5.88
N LEU A 163 -12.08 6.49 4.75
CA LEU A 163 -12.35 7.71 4.00
C LEU A 163 -12.94 7.38 2.63
N GLU A 164 -14.27 7.50 2.53
CA GLU A 164 -15.06 7.47 1.29
C GLU A 164 -14.69 6.35 0.31
N MET A 165 -14.25 5.18 0.81
CA MET A 165 -13.64 4.11 0.00
C MET A 165 -14.48 3.72 -1.22
N HIS A 166 -15.80 3.54 -1.06
CA HIS A 166 -16.66 3.16 -2.19
C HIS A 166 -16.74 4.26 -3.27
N ASN A 167 -16.79 5.53 -2.87
CA ASN A 167 -16.82 6.65 -3.80
C ASN A 167 -15.46 6.79 -4.49
N ARG A 168 -14.36 6.67 -3.75
CA ARG A 168 -12.98 6.66 -4.29
C ARG A 168 -12.76 5.54 -5.31
N MET A 169 -13.11 4.31 -4.96
CA MET A 169 -12.94 3.16 -5.85
C MET A 169 -13.87 3.22 -7.07
N ARG A 170 -15.07 3.79 -6.94
CA ARG A 170 -15.95 4.07 -8.09
C ARG A 170 -15.30 5.08 -9.04
N ALA A 171 -14.78 6.19 -8.52
CA ALA A 171 -14.09 7.21 -9.33
C ALA A 171 -12.84 6.65 -10.03
N LEU A 172 -12.06 5.79 -9.36
CA LEU A 172 -10.99 5.03 -10.02
C LEU A 172 -11.52 4.15 -11.16
N GLY A 173 -12.65 3.47 -10.94
CA GLY A 173 -13.33 2.68 -11.97
C GLY A 173 -13.79 3.51 -13.18
N ASP A 174 -14.22 4.75 -12.96
CA ASP A 174 -14.59 5.68 -14.04
C ASP A 174 -13.35 6.10 -14.84
N LEU A 175 -12.23 6.38 -14.18
CA LEU A 175 -10.94 6.65 -14.84
C LEU A 175 -10.46 5.46 -15.68
N ILE A 176 -10.60 4.23 -15.17
CA ILE A 176 -10.24 3.02 -15.92
C ILE A 176 -11.09 2.89 -17.19
N GLN A 177 -12.39 3.11 -17.08
CA GLN A 177 -13.29 3.07 -18.25
C GLN A 177 -12.98 4.18 -19.25
N GLN A 178 -12.70 5.40 -18.77
CA GLN A 178 -12.36 6.54 -19.60
C GLN A 178 -11.06 6.33 -20.38
N HIS A 179 -10.00 5.88 -19.70
CA HIS A 179 -8.66 5.77 -20.31
C HIS A 179 -8.41 4.43 -20.99
N SER A 180 -9.17 3.40 -20.63
CA SER A 180 -9.12 2.04 -21.14
C SER A 180 -7.68 1.50 -21.22
N PRO A 181 -6.93 1.47 -20.09
CA PRO A 181 -5.56 0.97 -20.09
C PRO A 181 -5.51 -0.53 -20.41
N ASP A 182 -4.51 -0.97 -21.17
CA ASP A 182 -4.30 -2.37 -21.51
C ASP A 182 -3.74 -3.16 -20.33
N ILE A 183 -2.92 -2.51 -19.50
CA ILE A 183 -2.37 -3.07 -18.27
C ILE A 183 -2.54 -2.05 -17.15
N ILE A 184 -2.96 -2.52 -15.98
CA ILE A 184 -3.08 -1.71 -14.77
C ILE A 184 -2.21 -2.30 -13.68
N CYS A 185 -1.49 -1.45 -12.98
CA CYS A 185 -0.60 -1.74 -11.87
C CYS A 185 -1.09 -0.95 -10.64
N PHE A 186 -1.77 -1.63 -9.72
CA PHE A 186 -2.23 -1.03 -8.48
C PHE A 186 -1.29 -1.34 -7.32
N GLN A 187 -1.15 -0.37 -6.41
CA GLN A 187 -0.49 -0.50 -5.11
C GLN A 187 -1.50 -0.21 -4.00
N GLU A 188 -1.24 -0.70 -2.78
CA GLU A 188 -2.12 -0.54 -1.60
C GLU A 188 -3.53 -1.11 -1.75
N VAL A 189 -3.70 -2.16 -2.56
CA VAL A 189 -4.99 -2.84 -2.67
C VAL A 189 -5.21 -3.68 -1.41
N THR A 190 -6.30 -3.42 -0.71
CA THR A 190 -6.75 -4.24 0.42
C THR A 190 -7.76 -5.30 -0.03
N SER A 191 -8.10 -6.23 0.86
CA SER A 191 -9.16 -7.22 0.60
C SER A 191 -10.51 -6.56 0.24
N ASN A 192 -10.90 -5.48 0.95
CA ASN A 192 -12.16 -4.80 0.70
C ASN A 192 -12.17 -4.06 -0.64
N ILE A 193 -11.06 -3.37 -0.96
CA ILE A 193 -10.90 -2.69 -2.25
C ILE A 193 -10.94 -3.70 -3.40
N PHE A 194 -10.24 -4.83 -3.25
CA PHE A 194 -10.27 -5.93 -4.22
C PHE A 194 -11.71 -6.43 -4.49
N GLN A 195 -12.53 -6.59 -3.45
CA GLN A 195 -13.94 -6.98 -3.61
C GLN A 195 -14.79 -5.91 -4.30
N ILE A 196 -14.50 -4.62 -4.12
CA ILE A 196 -15.16 -3.54 -4.86
C ILE A 196 -14.80 -3.61 -6.35
N PHE A 197 -13.50 -3.74 -6.65
CA PHE A 197 -13.03 -3.86 -8.04
C PHE A 197 -13.62 -5.08 -8.73
N ARG A 198 -13.65 -6.25 -8.09
CA ARG A 198 -14.28 -7.47 -8.62
C ARG A 198 -15.75 -7.31 -9.02
N LYS A 199 -16.48 -6.44 -8.34
CA LYS A 199 -17.90 -6.17 -8.61
C LYS A 199 -18.11 -5.07 -9.65
N SER A 200 -17.04 -4.42 -10.11
CA SER A 200 -17.10 -3.32 -11.06
C SER A 200 -17.28 -3.84 -12.49
N ASN A 201 -18.03 -3.09 -13.32
CA ASN A 201 -18.38 -3.53 -14.67
C ASN A 201 -17.18 -3.71 -15.60
N TRP A 202 -16.10 -2.97 -15.37
CA TRP A 202 -14.85 -3.05 -16.14
C TRP A 202 -14.02 -4.29 -15.81
N TRP A 203 -14.24 -4.95 -14.66
CA TRP A 203 -13.41 -6.05 -14.17
C TRP A 203 -13.29 -7.21 -15.17
N LYS A 204 -14.41 -7.57 -15.81
CA LYS A 204 -14.50 -8.71 -16.73
C LYS A 204 -13.61 -8.60 -17.97
N GLU A 205 -13.12 -7.40 -18.28
CA GLU A 205 -12.21 -7.18 -19.40
C GLU A 205 -10.76 -7.55 -19.07
N TYR A 206 -10.45 -7.79 -17.80
CA TYR A 206 -9.07 -7.95 -17.33
C TYR A 206 -8.82 -9.33 -16.71
N HIS A 207 -7.66 -9.90 -17.06
CA HIS A 207 -7.04 -10.98 -16.30
C HIS A 207 -6.34 -10.41 -15.07
N CYS A 208 -6.55 -11.02 -13.90
CA CYS A 208 -6.04 -10.55 -12.61
C CYS A 208 -4.87 -11.40 -12.09
N SER A 209 -3.84 -10.74 -11.56
CA SER A 209 -2.67 -11.39 -10.95
C SER A 209 -2.93 -11.96 -9.55
N VAL A 210 -4.01 -11.55 -8.90
CA VAL A 210 -4.32 -11.88 -7.50
C VAL A 210 -5.50 -12.85 -7.43
N SER A 211 -5.33 -13.93 -6.67
CA SER A 211 -6.39 -14.89 -6.34
C SER A 211 -7.18 -14.46 -5.10
N ASP A 212 -8.37 -15.04 -4.92
CA ASP A 212 -9.20 -14.80 -3.72
C ASP A 212 -8.49 -15.20 -2.43
N GLU A 213 -7.73 -16.30 -2.45
CA GLU A 213 -6.95 -16.75 -1.31
C GLU A 213 -5.88 -15.70 -0.93
N MET A 214 -5.09 -15.25 -1.90
CA MET A 214 -4.07 -14.22 -1.68
C MET A 214 -4.67 -12.93 -1.12
N ALA A 215 -5.81 -12.48 -1.67
CA ALA A 215 -6.49 -11.26 -1.27
C ALA A 215 -7.02 -11.29 0.17
N THR A 216 -7.21 -12.48 0.77
CA THR A 216 -7.69 -12.64 2.15
C THR A 216 -6.58 -12.78 3.18
N GLN A 217 -5.39 -13.19 2.75
CA GLN A 217 -4.26 -13.47 3.66
C GLN A 217 -3.43 -12.24 4.00
N ARG A 218 -3.45 -11.21 3.16
CA ARG A 218 -2.58 -10.03 3.28
C ARG A 218 -3.37 -8.77 3.65
N PRO A 219 -2.78 -7.86 4.45
CA PRO A 219 -3.44 -6.60 4.80
C PRO A 219 -3.61 -5.69 3.57
N TYR A 220 -2.59 -5.64 2.71
CA TYR A 220 -2.62 -5.00 1.40
C TYR A 220 -1.59 -5.65 0.47
N PHE A 221 -1.69 -5.39 -0.83
CA PHE A 221 -0.82 -5.98 -1.86
C PHE A 221 -0.77 -5.12 -3.12
N CYS A 222 0.18 -5.42 -4.00
CA CYS A 222 0.14 -4.95 -5.38
C CYS A 222 -0.76 -5.86 -6.22
N MET A 223 -1.46 -5.30 -7.20
CA MET A 223 -2.35 -6.05 -8.10
C MET A 223 -2.13 -5.61 -9.53
N GLN A 224 -1.91 -6.56 -10.44
CA GLN A 224 -1.83 -6.30 -11.86
C GLN A 224 -3.07 -6.85 -12.58
N LEU A 225 -3.54 -6.09 -13.56
CA LEU A 225 -4.67 -6.43 -14.41
C LEU A 225 -4.24 -6.26 -15.87
N SER A 226 -4.63 -7.18 -16.75
CA SER A 226 -4.28 -7.13 -18.17
C SER A 226 -5.47 -7.46 -19.06
N LYS A 227 -5.75 -6.61 -20.05
CA LYS A 227 -6.67 -6.92 -21.17
C LYS A 227 -6.05 -7.91 -22.16
N LEU A 228 -4.73 -7.94 -22.21
CA LEU A 228 -3.97 -8.78 -23.13
C LEU A 228 -3.77 -10.18 -22.56
N PRO A 229 -3.59 -11.21 -23.43
CA PRO A 229 -3.22 -12.54 -22.99
C PRO A 229 -1.93 -12.54 -22.17
N VAL A 230 -2.04 -13.01 -20.93
CA VAL A 230 -0.91 -13.09 -20.00
C VAL A 230 -0.34 -14.49 -20.04
N LYS A 231 0.97 -14.60 -20.28
CA LYS A 231 1.69 -15.89 -20.19
C LYS A 231 1.85 -16.33 -18.74
N ALA A 232 2.22 -15.38 -17.88
CA ALA A 232 2.37 -15.62 -16.46
C ALA A 232 2.33 -14.30 -15.68
N PHE A 233 1.78 -14.40 -14.48
CA PHE A 233 1.99 -13.45 -13.40
C PHE A 233 3.02 -14.03 -12.44
N HIS A 234 3.99 -13.24 -12.02
CA HIS A 234 4.94 -13.62 -10.99
C HIS A 234 4.97 -12.57 -9.89
N CYS A 235 5.27 -13.01 -8.67
CA CYS A 235 5.36 -12.13 -7.51
C CYS A 235 6.52 -12.59 -6.64
N GLN A 236 7.52 -11.73 -6.48
CA GLN A 236 8.72 -12.01 -5.71
C GLN A 236 8.82 -11.06 -4.51
N PRO A 237 8.71 -11.57 -3.27
CA PRO A 237 8.90 -10.77 -2.07
C PRO A 237 10.34 -10.25 -1.98
N PHE A 238 10.52 -9.02 -1.49
CA PHE A 238 11.85 -8.53 -1.15
C PHE A 238 12.28 -9.07 0.21
N ILE A 239 13.44 -9.69 0.27
CA ILE A 239 13.94 -10.33 1.51
C ILE A 239 14.20 -9.28 2.60
N ASN A 240 14.60 -8.06 2.21
CA ASN A 240 14.89 -6.96 3.14
C ASN A 240 13.66 -6.12 3.49
N SER A 241 12.48 -6.44 2.97
CA SER A 241 11.27 -5.66 3.25
C SER A 241 10.74 -5.99 4.64
N ILE A 242 10.35 -4.95 5.38
CA ILE A 242 9.65 -5.09 6.66
C ILE A 242 8.15 -4.74 6.54
N MET A 243 7.74 -4.20 5.40
CA MET A 243 6.35 -3.82 5.09
C MET A 243 5.68 -4.77 4.09
N GLY A 244 6.22 -5.99 3.89
CA GLY A 244 5.67 -6.98 2.96
C GLY A 244 5.69 -6.56 1.48
N ARG A 245 6.71 -5.80 1.07
CA ARG A 245 6.93 -5.31 -0.29
C ARG A 245 7.44 -6.42 -1.21
N GLU A 246 7.10 -6.30 -2.48
CA GLU A 246 7.36 -7.33 -3.49
C GLU A 246 7.48 -6.71 -4.89
N LEU A 247 8.11 -7.44 -5.79
CA LEU A 247 8.10 -7.16 -7.23
C LEU A 247 7.07 -8.07 -7.91
N CYS A 248 6.01 -7.48 -8.45
CA CYS A 248 5.04 -8.19 -9.28
C CYS A 248 5.39 -7.99 -10.74
N THR A 249 5.37 -9.04 -11.56
CA THR A 249 5.61 -8.96 -13.00
C THR A 249 4.49 -9.65 -13.77
N THR A 250 4.17 -9.06 -14.92
CA THR A 250 3.22 -9.58 -15.90
C THR A 250 3.94 -9.76 -17.23
N ASN A 251 4.00 -11.01 -17.69
CA ASN A 251 4.64 -11.37 -18.96
C ASN A 251 3.60 -11.47 -20.06
N ILE A 252 3.67 -10.58 -21.05
CA ILE A 252 2.75 -10.55 -22.18
C ILE A 252 3.47 -10.68 -23.52
N VAL A 253 2.71 -11.12 -24.53
CA VAL A 253 3.15 -11.14 -25.92
C VAL A 253 2.21 -10.26 -26.74
N ILE A 254 2.81 -9.39 -27.54
CA ILE A 254 2.12 -8.41 -28.37
C ILE A 254 2.42 -8.72 -29.84
N GLY A 255 1.38 -8.75 -30.67
CA GLY A 255 1.49 -9.12 -32.08
C GLY A 255 2.04 -10.54 -32.27
N THR A 256 2.89 -10.73 -33.27
CA THR A 256 3.39 -12.07 -33.65
C THR A 256 4.49 -12.63 -32.74
N ASN A 257 5.32 -11.80 -32.10
CA ASN A 257 6.34 -12.32 -31.17
C ASN A 257 6.99 -11.30 -30.20
N LYS A 258 6.49 -10.06 -30.07
CA LYS A 258 7.14 -9.06 -29.21
C LYS A 258 6.80 -9.34 -27.75
N LYS A 259 7.80 -9.70 -26.95
CA LYS A 259 7.65 -9.97 -25.52
C LYS A 259 7.81 -8.67 -24.75
N LEU A 260 6.91 -8.40 -23.82
CA LEU A 260 6.99 -7.27 -22.90
C LEU A 260 6.75 -7.77 -21.48
N VAL A 261 7.63 -7.36 -20.57
CA VAL A 261 7.45 -7.54 -19.12
C VAL A 261 7.01 -6.21 -18.53
N VAL A 262 5.86 -6.20 -17.87
CA VAL A 262 5.42 -5.05 -17.08
C VAL A 262 5.47 -5.40 -15.61
N ALA A 263 6.31 -4.68 -14.88
CA ALA A 263 6.56 -4.87 -13.47
C ALA A 263 5.98 -3.72 -12.65
N THR A 264 5.36 -4.06 -11.53
CA THR A 264 4.93 -3.11 -10.52
C THR A 264 5.52 -3.47 -9.17
N THR A 265 5.76 -2.45 -8.35
CA THR A 265 6.08 -2.62 -6.94
C THR A 265 5.52 -1.46 -6.13
N HIS A 266 5.54 -1.63 -4.81
CA HIS A 266 5.41 -0.54 -3.87
C HIS A 266 6.67 -0.58 -2.99
N LEU A 267 7.72 0.17 -3.35
CA LEU A 267 9.00 0.10 -2.62
C LEU A 267 8.86 0.61 -1.19
N GLU A 268 9.78 0.21 -0.29
CA GLU A 268 9.75 0.55 1.13
C GLU A 268 9.47 2.04 1.36
N SER A 269 8.40 2.37 2.07
CA SER A 269 8.00 3.76 2.32
C SER A 269 8.79 4.35 3.49
N PRO A 270 9.03 5.67 3.52
CA PRO A 270 9.34 6.36 4.76
C PRO A 270 8.20 6.14 5.77
N CYS A 271 8.50 5.73 7.00
CA CYS A 271 7.49 5.54 8.04
C CYS A 271 8.01 6.10 9.37
N PRO A 272 8.13 7.44 9.49
CA PRO A 272 8.55 8.06 10.73
C PRO A 272 7.51 7.80 11.81
N ALA A 273 7.92 7.03 12.82
CA ALA A 273 7.07 6.60 13.92
C ALA A 273 7.84 6.64 15.25
N PRO A 274 7.11 6.73 16.39
CA PRO A 274 7.73 6.63 17.70
C PRO A 274 8.61 5.37 17.84
N PRO A 275 9.71 5.43 18.61
CA PRO A 275 10.13 6.58 19.41
C PRO A 275 11.00 7.60 18.66
N LYS A 276 11.56 7.24 17.49
CA LYS A 276 12.62 8.03 16.84
C LYS A 276 12.15 9.00 15.77
N TRP A 277 11.01 8.74 15.12
CA TRP A 277 10.45 9.58 14.06
C TRP A 277 11.37 9.79 12.83
N ASP A 278 12.39 8.96 12.66
CA ASP A 278 13.45 9.11 11.64
C ASP A 278 13.52 7.92 10.66
N GLN A 279 12.57 6.98 10.70
CA GLN A 279 12.65 5.76 9.91
C GLN A 279 12.29 5.99 8.44
N MET A 280 13.28 6.34 7.63
CA MET A 280 13.11 6.68 6.20
C MET A 280 13.27 5.50 5.24
N TYR A 281 13.84 4.39 5.70
CA TYR A 281 14.02 3.13 4.94
C TYR A 281 14.68 3.28 3.55
N SER A 282 15.58 4.26 3.41
CA SER A 282 16.29 4.54 2.16
C SER A 282 17.17 3.37 1.73
N THR A 283 17.93 2.78 2.66
CA THR A 283 18.80 1.63 2.38
C THR A 283 18.01 0.46 1.80
N GLU A 284 16.86 0.14 2.38
CA GLU A 284 15.98 -0.94 1.95
C GLU A 284 15.42 -0.65 0.55
N ARG A 285 14.82 0.54 0.37
CA ARG A 285 14.22 1.00 -0.89
C ARG A 285 15.23 1.01 -2.04
N VAL A 286 16.45 1.52 -1.80
CA VAL A 286 17.53 1.54 -2.81
C VAL A 286 17.94 0.13 -3.21
N ALA A 287 18.08 -0.79 -2.24
CA ALA A 287 18.42 -2.18 -2.52
C ALA A 287 17.32 -2.89 -3.34
N GLN A 288 16.05 -2.66 -3.01
CA GLN A 288 14.89 -3.20 -3.73
C GLN A 288 14.82 -2.69 -5.17
N ALA A 289 15.07 -1.39 -5.41
CA ALA A 289 15.13 -0.82 -6.75
C ALA A 289 16.27 -1.46 -7.58
N LYS A 290 17.46 -1.61 -7.00
CA LYS A 290 18.61 -2.26 -7.64
C LYS A 290 18.38 -3.75 -7.93
N GLU A 291 17.71 -4.46 -7.03
CA GLU A 291 17.31 -5.85 -7.25
C GLU A 291 16.32 -5.95 -8.41
N SER A 292 15.28 -5.11 -8.41
CA SER A 292 14.26 -5.09 -9.46
C SER A 292 14.85 -4.83 -10.84
N LEU A 293 15.69 -3.79 -10.97
CA LEU A 293 16.34 -3.47 -12.24
C LEU A 293 17.24 -4.60 -12.73
N ARG A 294 18.05 -5.22 -11.85
CA ARG A 294 18.89 -6.35 -12.23
C ARG A 294 18.09 -7.54 -12.75
N LEU A 295 16.96 -7.86 -12.13
CA LEU A 295 16.08 -8.95 -12.58
C LEU A 295 15.45 -8.63 -13.93
N LEU A 296 14.95 -7.40 -14.09
CA LEU A 296 14.24 -6.97 -15.29
C LEU A 296 15.18 -6.71 -16.49
N ASN A 297 16.46 -6.45 -16.24
CA ASN A 297 17.47 -6.25 -17.30
C ASN A 297 17.71 -7.50 -18.16
N ASN A 298 17.19 -8.66 -17.77
CA ASN A 298 17.27 -9.89 -18.55
C ASN A 298 16.21 -9.96 -19.66
N PHE A 299 15.35 -8.94 -19.79
CA PHE A 299 14.31 -8.87 -20.80
C PHE A 299 14.57 -7.72 -21.77
N PRO A 300 14.42 -7.93 -23.09
CA PRO A 300 14.66 -6.88 -24.10
C PRO A 300 13.63 -5.74 -24.02
N ASN A 301 12.45 -6.03 -23.50
CA ASN A 301 11.42 -5.02 -23.25
C ASN A 301 10.86 -5.20 -21.83
N ALA A 302 11.17 -4.24 -20.97
CA ALA A 302 10.70 -4.17 -19.60
C ALA A 302 10.21 -2.75 -19.27
N ILE A 303 9.04 -2.68 -18.64
CA ILE A 303 8.56 -1.49 -17.94
C ILE A 303 8.56 -1.80 -16.46
N PHE A 304 9.23 -0.96 -15.68
CA PHE A 304 9.21 -1.02 -14.22
C PHE A 304 8.55 0.25 -13.68
N GLY A 305 7.49 0.09 -12.90
CA GLY A 305 6.82 1.23 -12.27
C GLY A 305 6.08 0.86 -11.00
N GLY A 306 5.18 1.74 -10.59
CA GLY A 306 4.51 1.66 -9.30
C GLY A 306 4.81 2.87 -8.43
N ASP A 307 4.38 2.81 -7.19
CA ASP A 307 4.80 3.73 -6.14
C ASP A 307 6.20 3.32 -5.66
N LEU A 308 7.21 4.01 -6.18
CA LEU A 308 8.60 3.72 -5.87
C LEU A 308 9.06 4.40 -4.58
N ASN A 309 8.21 5.20 -3.93
CA ASN A 309 8.55 6.00 -2.74
C ASN A 309 9.86 6.80 -2.86
N TRP A 310 10.31 7.08 -4.08
CA TRP A 310 11.69 7.53 -4.30
C TRP A 310 11.84 9.01 -4.02
N ASP A 311 12.80 9.34 -3.17
CA ASP A 311 13.18 10.71 -2.85
C ASP A 311 14.58 10.99 -3.37
N ASP A 312 14.71 11.72 -4.48
CA ASP A 312 16.02 11.96 -5.11
C ASP A 312 17.03 12.67 -4.20
N LYS A 313 16.56 13.36 -3.13
CA LYS A 313 17.45 13.99 -2.14
C LYS A 313 17.95 12.99 -1.09
N LEU A 314 17.09 12.07 -0.65
CA LEU A 314 17.43 11.10 0.40
C LEU A 314 18.07 9.85 -0.16
N ASP A 315 17.56 9.35 -1.28
CA ASP A 315 17.97 8.08 -1.91
C ASP A 315 19.04 8.27 -2.99
N GLY A 316 19.28 9.52 -3.39
CA GLY A 316 20.14 9.88 -4.50
C GLY A 316 19.48 9.63 -5.87
N PRO A 317 20.26 9.64 -6.97
CA PRO A 317 19.72 9.38 -8.29
C PRO A 317 19.15 7.96 -8.38
N PHE A 318 18.02 7.80 -9.05
CA PHE A 318 17.44 6.49 -9.29
C PHE A 318 18.46 5.59 -10.01
N PRO A 319 18.67 4.33 -9.58
CA PRO A 319 19.81 3.50 -10.00
C PRO A 319 19.60 2.87 -11.38
N LEU A 320 19.25 3.68 -12.39
CA LEU A 320 19.04 3.24 -13.77
C LEU A 320 20.28 2.52 -14.30
N LEU A 321 20.06 1.38 -14.96
CA LEU A 321 21.10 0.66 -15.69
C LEU A 321 21.23 1.24 -17.10
N GLU A 322 22.30 0.89 -17.80
CA GLU A 322 22.48 1.28 -19.20
C GLU A 322 21.28 0.84 -20.04
N GLY A 323 20.82 1.72 -20.94
CA GLY A 323 19.64 1.47 -21.77
C GLY A 323 18.29 1.63 -21.06
N TRP A 324 18.26 1.90 -19.75
CA TRP A 324 17.03 2.27 -19.04
C TRP A 324 16.82 3.78 -19.05
N VAL A 325 15.56 4.19 -19.12
CA VAL A 325 15.17 5.61 -19.08
C VAL A 325 13.95 5.83 -18.20
N ASP A 326 13.94 6.91 -17.44
CA ASP A 326 12.74 7.38 -16.75
C ASP A 326 11.81 8.07 -17.77
N ALA A 327 10.61 7.53 -17.92
CA ALA A 327 9.66 7.96 -18.94
C ALA A 327 9.21 9.42 -18.73
N TRP A 328 9.05 9.85 -17.48
CA TRP A 328 8.65 11.21 -17.16
C TRP A 328 9.75 12.18 -17.52
N THR A 329 10.98 11.95 -17.06
CA THR A 329 12.08 12.88 -17.35
C THR A 329 12.41 12.95 -18.84
N LYS A 330 12.23 11.84 -19.58
CA LYS A 330 12.39 11.81 -21.03
C LYS A 330 11.39 12.68 -21.78
N LEU A 331 10.10 12.58 -21.43
CA LEU A 331 9.02 13.23 -22.18
C LEU A 331 8.64 14.61 -21.63
N ARG A 332 8.86 14.84 -20.33
CA ARG A 332 8.40 16.00 -19.57
C ARG A 332 9.56 16.61 -18.75
N PRO A 333 10.75 16.89 -19.33
CA PRO A 333 11.94 17.29 -18.56
C PRO A 333 11.79 18.61 -17.79
N GLN A 334 10.82 19.45 -18.17
CA GLN A 334 10.56 20.75 -17.54
C GLN A 334 9.44 20.69 -16.48
N GLU A 335 8.80 19.53 -16.30
CA GLU A 335 7.72 19.34 -15.34
C GLU A 335 8.19 18.51 -14.16
N ASN A 336 7.84 18.91 -12.93
CA ASN A 336 8.26 18.21 -11.72
C ASN A 336 7.70 16.79 -11.60
N GLY A 337 6.52 16.52 -12.19
CA GLY A 337 5.85 15.22 -12.13
C GLY A 337 5.45 14.80 -10.72
N TRP A 338 4.98 15.72 -9.88
CA TRP A 338 4.57 15.38 -8.52
C TRP A 338 3.29 14.52 -8.52
N THR A 339 3.46 13.22 -8.31
CA THR A 339 2.36 12.25 -8.22
C THR A 339 1.75 12.21 -6.81
N TYR A 340 2.50 12.66 -5.81
CA TYR A 340 2.01 12.97 -4.47
C TYR A 340 2.19 14.47 -4.21
N ASP A 341 1.10 15.23 -4.21
CA ASP A 341 1.15 16.69 -4.12
C ASP A 341 0.07 17.23 -3.17
N THR A 342 0.48 17.63 -1.97
CA THR A 342 -0.41 18.23 -0.96
C THR A 342 -0.98 19.61 -1.32
N LYS A 343 -0.43 20.29 -2.34
CA LYS A 343 -0.96 21.56 -2.85
C LYS A 343 -2.02 21.32 -3.92
N ALA A 344 -1.72 20.45 -4.89
CA ALA A 344 -2.63 20.16 -5.99
C ALA A 344 -3.77 19.23 -5.57
N ASN A 345 -3.47 18.21 -4.76
CA ASN A 345 -4.46 17.29 -4.20
C ASN A 345 -5.18 17.96 -3.03
N LYS A 346 -6.33 18.58 -3.32
CA LYS A 346 -7.12 19.33 -2.32
C LYS A 346 -7.58 18.48 -1.13
N MET A 347 -7.67 17.15 -1.30
CA MET A 347 -7.96 16.21 -0.21
C MET A 347 -6.89 16.24 0.89
N LEU A 348 -5.66 16.63 0.54
CA LEU A 348 -4.50 16.70 1.42
C LEU A 348 -4.14 18.14 1.83
N SER A 349 -4.93 19.14 1.44
CA SER A 349 -4.60 20.57 1.63
C SER A 349 -4.45 21.02 3.09
N ALA A 350 -4.96 20.22 4.04
CA ALA A 350 -4.75 20.44 5.47
C ALA A 350 -3.44 19.83 6.02
N ASN A 351 -2.67 19.11 5.20
CA ASN A 351 -1.37 18.53 5.57
C ASN A 351 -0.24 19.54 5.42
N ARG A 352 0.93 19.23 6.00
CA ARG A 352 2.17 19.97 5.70
C ARG A 352 2.49 19.86 4.22
N ALA A 353 3.04 20.93 3.65
CA ALA A 353 3.48 20.95 2.27
C ALA A 353 4.51 19.84 2.00
N LEU A 354 4.11 18.89 1.18
CA LEU A 354 4.92 17.81 0.64
C LEU A 354 4.53 17.60 -0.83
N GLN A 355 5.53 17.60 -1.71
CA GLN A 355 5.37 17.42 -3.14
C GLN A 355 6.50 16.50 -3.63
N LYS A 356 6.14 15.30 -4.07
CA LYS A 356 7.08 14.22 -4.40
C LYS A 356 6.64 13.47 -5.65
N ARG A 357 7.61 12.97 -6.39
CA ARG A 357 7.42 12.08 -7.55
C ARG A 357 7.68 10.64 -7.12
N LEU A 358 6.74 10.12 -6.32
CA LEU A 358 6.83 8.80 -5.71
C LEU A 358 6.57 7.72 -6.75
N ASP A 359 5.55 7.92 -7.58
CA ASP A 359 5.18 7.02 -8.65
C ASP A 359 6.02 7.33 -9.90
N ARG A 360 6.59 6.29 -10.52
CA ARG A 360 7.44 6.44 -11.70
C ARG A 360 7.20 5.30 -12.69
N PHE A 361 7.59 5.54 -13.93
CA PHE A 361 7.86 4.49 -14.91
C PHE A 361 9.29 4.65 -15.41
N VAL A 362 10.07 3.58 -15.29
CA VAL A 362 11.38 3.45 -15.92
C VAL A 362 11.33 2.29 -16.91
N CYS A 363 11.91 2.47 -18.09
CA CYS A 363 11.70 1.58 -19.21
C CYS A 363 13.02 1.21 -19.88
N HIS A 364 13.13 -0.05 -20.28
CA HIS A 364 14.13 -0.56 -21.20
C HIS A 364 13.39 -1.25 -22.34
N LEU A 365 13.43 -0.69 -23.55
CA LEU A 365 12.56 -1.08 -24.65
C LEU A 365 13.34 -1.11 -25.98
N GLU A 366 13.55 -2.30 -26.52
CA GLU A 366 14.15 -2.51 -27.85
C GLU A 366 13.10 -2.46 -28.97
N ASP A 367 11.93 -3.07 -28.76
CA ASP A 367 10.87 -3.26 -29.77
C ASP A 367 9.73 -2.24 -29.65
N PHE A 368 9.85 -1.28 -28.73
CA PHE A 368 8.80 -0.30 -28.43
C PHE A 368 9.38 1.10 -28.28
N LYS A 369 8.55 2.11 -28.60
CA LYS A 369 8.82 3.52 -28.32
C LYS A 369 7.84 4.04 -27.29
N ILE A 370 8.36 4.80 -26.32
CA ILE A 370 7.57 5.62 -25.40
C ILE A 370 6.97 6.79 -26.21
N LEU A 371 5.66 6.94 -26.17
CA LEU A 371 4.95 7.99 -26.91
C LEU A 371 4.48 9.13 -26.01
N ASP A 372 3.85 8.81 -24.88
CA ASP A 372 3.29 9.81 -23.97
C ASP A 372 3.30 9.30 -22.51
N ILE A 373 3.29 10.25 -21.58
CA ILE A 373 3.06 10.02 -20.16
C ILE A 373 2.33 11.23 -19.58
N HIS A 374 1.28 10.98 -18.80
CA HIS A 374 0.53 12.02 -18.10
C HIS A 374 -0.10 11.50 -16.80
N MET A 375 -0.44 12.43 -15.91
CA MET A 375 -1.14 12.13 -14.66
C MET A 375 -2.65 12.12 -14.85
N ILE A 376 -3.36 11.27 -14.11
CA ILE A 376 -4.82 11.17 -14.07
C ILE A 376 -5.34 11.17 -12.63
N GLY A 377 -6.65 11.37 -12.46
CA GLY A 377 -7.27 11.44 -11.13
C GLY A 377 -6.98 12.74 -10.38
N LEU A 378 -6.77 13.83 -11.13
CA LEU A 378 -6.46 15.17 -10.61
C LEU A 378 -7.68 15.87 -10.00
N GLU A 379 -8.88 15.42 -10.34
CA GLU A 379 -10.14 16.10 -10.00
C GLU A 379 -10.79 15.51 -8.74
N ALA A 380 -11.39 16.40 -7.94
CA ALA A 380 -12.22 16.00 -6.82
C ALA A 380 -13.49 15.28 -7.28
N ILE A 381 -13.92 14.29 -6.51
CA ILE A 381 -15.17 13.58 -6.73
C ILE A 381 -16.32 14.55 -6.44
N PRO A 382 -17.23 14.80 -7.40
CA PRO A 382 -18.33 15.76 -7.22
C PRO A 382 -19.20 15.40 -6.01
N ASN A 383 -19.49 16.41 -5.18
CA ASN A 383 -20.35 16.30 -4.00
C ASN A 383 -19.90 15.29 -2.94
N VAL A 384 -18.60 14.96 -2.89
CA VAL A 384 -18.02 14.10 -1.85
C VAL A 384 -16.96 14.88 -1.07
N SER A 385 -17.15 14.97 0.24
CA SER A 385 -16.24 15.63 1.18
C SER A 385 -16.02 14.76 2.41
N TYR A 386 -14.94 15.05 3.14
CA TYR A 386 -14.68 14.46 4.45
C TYR A 386 -14.24 15.55 5.43
N TYR A 387 -14.37 15.26 6.72
CA TYR A 387 -13.96 16.20 7.76
C TYR A 387 -12.62 15.80 8.38
N LYS A 388 -11.75 16.79 8.56
CA LYS A 388 -10.46 16.63 9.23
C LYS A 388 -10.29 17.67 10.33
N ASP A 389 -9.90 17.19 11.51
CA ASP A 389 -9.51 18.06 12.61
C ASP A 389 -8.08 18.60 12.39
N LYS A 390 -7.95 19.92 12.40
CA LYS A 390 -6.67 20.64 12.33
C LYS A 390 -6.41 21.31 13.67
N LYS A 391 -5.35 20.87 14.36
CA LYS A 391 -4.86 21.54 15.57
C LYS A 391 -4.14 22.82 15.15
N GLY A 392 -4.65 23.95 15.58
CA GLY A 392 -4.00 25.25 15.46
C GLY A 392 -3.66 25.82 16.83
N ARG A 393 -2.98 26.98 16.84
CA ARG A 393 -2.65 27.71 18.08
C ARG A 393 -3.89 28.07 18.93
N ASN A 394 -5.05 28.20 18.30
CA ASN A 394 -6.31 28.63 18.92
C ASN A 394 -7.31 27.47 19.17
N GLY A 395 -6.85 26.22 19.14
CA GLY A 395 -7.69 25.03 19.36
C GLY A 395 -7.82 24.14 18.12
N VAL A 396 -8.80 23.22 18.17
CA VAL A 396 -9.08 22.27 17.08
C VAL A 396 -10.12 22.87 16.14
N GLN A 397 -9.75 23.07 14.88
CA GLN A 397 -10.66 23.47 13.82
C GLN A 397 -11.06 22.25 12.99
N LYS A 398 -12.35 22.00 12.85
CA LYS A 398 -12.86 20.97 11.93
C LYS A 398 -12.96 21.55 10.52
N LEU A 399 -12.20 20.99 9.59
CA LEU A 399 -12.17 21.40 8.18
C LEU A 399 -12.94 20.40 7.34
N GLU A 400 -13.79 20.90 6.44
CA GLU A 400 -14.38 20.11 5.37
C GLU A 400 -13.46 20.16 4.15
N LEU A 401 -13.07 18.99 3.63
CA LEU A 401 -12.12 18.84 2.53
C LEU A 401 -12.73 17.98 1.43
N PRO A 402 -12.46 18.26 0.14
CA PRO A 402 -12.93 17.41 -0.95
C PRO A 402 -12.25 16.05 -0.91
N VAL A 403 -12.90 15.05 -1.51
CA VAL A 403 -12.30 13.73 -1.70
C VAL A 403 -11.84 13.56 -3.14
N LEU A 404 -10.62 13.06 -3.31
CA LEU A 404 -10.07 12.63 -4.60
C LEU A 404 -10.02 11.10 -4.64
N PRO A 405 -9.83 10.47 -5.82
CA PRO A 405 -9.76 9.01 -5.92
C PRO A 405 -8.70 8.37 -5.01
N SER A 406 -7.59 9.06 -4.79
CA SER A 406 -6.48 8.65 -3.92
C SER A 406 -5.71 9.88 -3.42
N ASP A 407 -4.83 9.70 -2.43
CA ASP A 407 -3.83 10.69 -2.05
C ASP A 407 -2.72 10.82 -3.11
N HIS A 408 -2.60 9.82 -3.99
CA HIS A 408 -1.78 9.87 -5.21
C HIS A 408 -2.58 10.23 -6.46
N PHE A 409 -1.90 10.80 -7.45
CA PHE A 409 -2.34 10.86 -8.84
C PHE A 409 -1.84 9.64 -9.61
N GLY A 410 -2.67 9.08 -10.47
CA GLY A 410 -2.28 7.94 -11.31
C GLY A 410 -1.37 8.37 -12.44
N LEU A 411 -0.48 7.48 -12.89
CA LEU A 411 0.36 7.70 -14.08
C LEU A 411 -0.07 6.81 -15.23
N LEU A 412 -0.37 7.40 -16.39
CA LEU A 412 -0.71 6.67 -17.60
C LEU A 412 0.42 6.81 -18.63
N LEU A 413 1.09 5.70 -18.91
CA LEU A 413 2.14 5.57 -19.91
C LEU A 413 1.57 5.02 -21.22
N THR A 414 1.92 5.64 -22.34
CA THR A 414 1.57 5.13 -23.67
C THR A 414 2.84 4.75 -24.43
N ILE A 415 2.89 3.52 -24.94
CA ILE A 415 3.97 3.02 -25.80
C ILE A 415 3.41 2.54 -27.15
N ARG A 416 4.26 2.42 -28.15
CA ARG A 416 3.91 1.84 -29.46
C ARG A 416 4.95 0.84 -29.90
N SER A 417 4.52 -0.31 -30.40
CA SER A 417 5.42 -1.30 -30.97
C SER A 417 6.04 -0.80 -32.28
N LEU A 418 7.31 -1.15 -32.51
CA LEU A 418 8.13 -0.65 -33.62
C LEU A 418 7.83 -1.26 -34.99
#